data_AF-A0A2A4GAD6-F1
#
_entry.id   AF-A0A2A4GAD6-F1
#
_cell.length_a   1.000
_cell.length_b   1.000
_cell.length_c   1.000
_cell.angle_alpha   90.00
_cell.angle_beta   90.00
_cell.angle_gamma   90.00
#
_symmetry.space_group_name_H-M   'P 1'
#
loop_
_entity.id
_entity.type
_entity.pdbx_description
1 polymer ?
#
loop_
_entity_poly.entity_id
_entity_poly.type
_entity_poly.pdbx_seq_one_letter_code
_entity_poly.pdbx_strand_id
1 'polypeptide(L)'
;MKPTSTPQTKAKASVPVAAVMVSIIAFVTLAARFVYVFYNGDSDLEGDFFGFKWLSIFLYNFGVEVTTVGLGALFWVSTMYHPKGSHSRFLFRGVSVGVMAVGFFFMGWIFTDTLYFSQVLEVFMAIIISINATFFSVMLLNYLTRDIRNIKELKVRWLSFLVEIRNEHYKPLLKRIMRGDLYSEAMAEELKKDVKKFDERLRDEAENIVE
;
A
#
# COMPACT_ATOMS: atom_id res chain seq x y z
N MET A 1 5.51 -30.15 -38.53
CA MET A 1 6.52 -29.91 -37.47
C MET A 1 5.84 -29.17 -36.34
N LYS A 2 5.74 -29.77 -35.14
CA LYS A 2 5.22 -29.08 -33.95
C LYS A 2 6.30 -28.13 -33.41
N PRO A 3 6.00 -26.88 -33.06
CA PRO A 3 6.96 -26.01 -32.41
C PRO A 3 7.25 -26.53 -31.00
N THR A 4 8.49 -26.95 -30.79
CA THR A 4 9.06 -27.28 -29.49
C THR A 4 9.14 -26.00 -28.66
N SER A 5 8.22 -25.85 -27.70
CA SER A 5 8.29 -24.79 -26.70
C SER A 5 9.54 -25.00 -25.84
N THR A 6 10.49 -24.08 -25.93
CA THR A 6 11.64 -24.01 -25.04
C THR A 6 11.17 -23.94 -23.59
N PRO A 7 11.71 -24.77 -22.68
CA PRO A 7 11.34 -24.72 -21.27
C PRO A 7 11.81 -23.38 -20.68
N GLN A 8 10.85 -22.53 -20.29
CA GLN A 8 11.14 -21.36 -19.49
C GLN A 8 11.71 -21.83 -18.15
N THR A 9 13.02 -21.71 -17.99
CA THR A 9 13.70 -21.84 -16.71
C THR A 9 13.11 -20.80 -15.77
N LYS A 10 12.25 -21.24 -14.84
CA LYS A 10 11.78 -20.42 -13.72
C LYS A 10 13.01 -19.97 -12.95
N ALA A 11 13.46 -18.74 -13.18
CA ALA A 11 14.47 -18.09 -12.38
C ALA A 11 14.00 -18.17 -10.92
N LYS A 12 14.76 -18.89 -10.07
CA LYS A 12 14.54 -18.90 -8.63
C LYS A 12 14.69 -17.45 -8.16
N ALA A 13 13.56 -16.77 -7.94
CA ALA A 13 13.55 -15.46 -7.33
C ALA A 13 14.16 -15.60 -5.94
N SER A 14 15.42 -15.18 -5.79
CA SER A 14 16.08 -15.11 -4.49
C SER A 14 15.28 -14.13 -3.64
N VAL A 15 14.88 -14.57 -2.44
CA VAL A 15 14.23 -13.68 -1.49
C VAL A 15 15.25 -12.60 -1.13
N PRO A 16 14.96 -11.31 -1.35
CA PRO A 16 15.92 -10.26 -1.05
C PRO A 16 16.20 -10.28 0.46
N VAL A 17 17.47 -10.25 0.85
CA VAL A 17 17.91 -10.29 2.27
C VAL A 17 17.17 -9.24 3.12
N ALA A 18 16.87 -8.08 2.54
CA ALA A 18 16.06 -7.03 3.16
C ALA A 18 14.67 -7.51 3.62
N ALA A 19 13.98 -8.35 2.84
CA ALA A 19 12.67 -8.89 3.21
C ALA A 19 12.73 -9.79 4.45
N VAL A 20 13.80 -10.60 4.55
CA VAL A 20 14.04 -11.47 5.70
C VAL A 20 14.35 -10.61 6.93
N MET A 21 15.22 -9.60 6.79
CA MET A 21 15.56 -8.68 7.87
C MET A 21 14.34 -7.92 8.40
N VAL A 22 13.48 -7.40 7.51
CA VAL A 22 12.23 -6.71 7.92
C VAL A 22 11.30 -7.66 8.67
N SER A 23 11.20 -8.93 8.23
CA SER A 23 10.37 -9.93 8.91
C SER A 23 10.91 -10.28 10.30
N ILE A 24 12.23 -10.40 10.45
CA ILE A 24 12.90 -10.63 11.74
C ILE A 24 12.68 -9.45 12.68
N ILE A 25 12.89 -8.22 12.20
CA ILE A 25 12.67 -7.00 12.99
C ILE A 25 11.22 -6.94 13.45
N ALA A 26 10.26 -7.15 12.55
CA ALA A 26 8.84 -7.18 12.90
C ALA A 26 8.55 -8.25 13.98
N PHE A 27 9.09 -9.45 13.84
CA PHE A 27 8.92 -10.51 14.84
C PHE A 27 9.53 -10.13 16.19
N VAL A 28 10.73 -9.58 16.22
CA VAL A 28 11.41 -9.14 17.45
C VAL A 28 10.63 -8.01 18.11
N THR A 29 10.12 -7.04 17.36
CA THR A 29 9.29 -5.95 17.89
C THR A 29 8.00 -6.49 18.51
N LEU A 30 7.33 -7.44 17.84
CA LEU A 30 6.13 -8.10 18.38
C LEU A 30 6.44 -8.86 19.67
N ALA A 31 7.50 -9.68 19.67
CA ALA A 31 7.92 -10.45 20.85
C ALA A 31 8.31 -9.53 22.02
N ALA A 32 9.08 -8.47 21.75
CA ALA A 32 9.47 -7.48 22.75
C ALA A 32 8.26 -6.78 23.37
N ARG A 33 7.20 -6.51 22.59
CA ARG A 33 5.95 -5.92 23.10
C ARG A 33 5.23 -6.87 24.05
N PHE A 34 5.09 -8.16 23.69
CA PHE A 34 4.53 -9.16 24.61
C PHE A 34 5.35 -9.27 25.90
N VAL A 35 6.68 -9.33 25.80
CA VAL A 35 7.56 -9.37 26.97
C VAL A 35 7.38 -8.13 27.84
N TYR A 36 7.34 -6.93 27.24
CA TYR A 36 7.13 -5.68 27.97
C TYR A 36 5.80 -5.67 28.72
N VAL A 37 4.69 -6.01 28.05
CA VAL A 37 3.36 -5.99 28.67
C VAL A 37 3.22 -7.05 29.76
N PHE A 38 3.72 -8.28 29.53
CA PHE A 38 3.62 -9.35 30.53
C PHE A 38 4.58 -9.17 31.71
N TYR A 39 5.74 -8.53 31.53
CA TYR A 39 6.75 -8.37 32.57
C TYR A 39 6.57 -7.08 33.39
N ASN A 40 6.28 -5.95 32.73
CA ASN A 40 6.13 -4.64 33.39
C ASN A 40 4.66 -4.28 33.69
N GLY A 41 3.70 -5.07 33.19
CA GLY A 41 2.29 -4.92 33.51
C GLY A 41 1.76 -3.49 33.35
N ASP A 42 1.99 -2.85 32.19
CA ASP A 42 1.51 -1.50 31.81
C ASP A 42 1.60 -0.39 32.89
N SER A 43 2.42 -0.60 33.94
CA SER A 43 2.37 0.14 35.20
C SER A 43 3.32 1.34 35.25
N ASP A 44 4.04 1.59 34.16
CA ASP A 44 5.06 2.64 34.03
C ASP A 44 4.57 3.94 33.36
N LEU A 45 3.29 4.03 32.98
CA LEU A 45 2.77 5.20 32.26
C LEU A 45 2.09 6.20 33.20
N GLU A 46 2.87 7.04 33.88
CA GLU A 46 2.36 8.22 34.60
C GLU A 46 2.24 9.44 33.67
N GLY A 47 1.38 9.38 32.66
CA GLY A 47 1.07 10.54 31.82
C GLY A 47 -0.11 11.35 32.39
N ASP A 48 -0.04 12.68 32.42
CA ASP A 48 -1.17 13.54 32.82
C ASP A 48 -1.50 14.54 31.71
N PHE A 49 -2.62 14.33 31.00
CA PHE A 49 -3.14 15.31 30.05
C PHE A 49 -4.24 16.13 30.73
N PHE A 50 -3.93 17.38 31.07
CA PHE A 50 -4.89 18.34 31.64
C PHE A 50 -5.61 17.86 32.92
N GLY A 51 -4.97 17.03 33.76
CA GLY A 51 -5.56 16.48 34.99
C GLY A 51 -6.30 15.15 34.79
N PHE A 52 -6.33 14.60 33.57
CA PHE A 52 -7.00 13.33 33.24
C PHE A 52 -5.98 12.22 32.99
N LYS A 53 -5.38 11.70 34.07
CA LYS A 53 -4.40 10.59 34.03
C LYS A 53 -4.91 9.31 33.34
N TRP A 54 -6.19 9.00 33.44
CA TRP A 54 -6.74 7.81 32.78
C TRP A 54 -6.83 8.00 31.25
N LEU A 55 -7.23 9.19 30.80
CA LEU A 55 -7.39 9.51 29.38
C LEU A 55 -6.04 9.55 28.64
N SER A 56 -5.01 10.09 29.28
CA SER A 56 -3.64 10.11 28.75
C SER A 56 -3.07 8.71 28.55
N ILE A 57 -3.21 7.84 29.55
CA ILE A 57 -2.77 6.43 29.48
C ILE A 57 -3.51 5.69 28.37
N PHE A 58 -4.83 5.87 28.30
CA PHE A 58 -5.66 5.31 27.24
C PHE A 58 -5.20 5.79 25.85
N LEU A 59 -5.06 7.09 25.64
CA LEU A 59 -4.67 7.65 24.34
C LEU A 59 -3.27 7.23 23.91
N TYR A 60 -2.34 7.11 24.87
CA TYR A 60 -0.99 6.61 24.59
C TYR A 60 -1.04 5.15 24.13
N ASN A 61 -1.66 4.27 24.92
CA ASN A 61 -1.76 2.84 24.59
C ASN A 61 -2.54 2.62 23.29
N PHE A 62 -3.69 3.26 23.15
CA PHE A 62 -4.50 3.19 21.94
C PHE A 62 -3.73 3.71 20.72
N GLY A 63 -3.02 4.84 20.85
CA GLY A 63 -2.20 5.41 19.79
C GLY A 63 -1.09 4.47 19.33
N VAL A 64 -0.36 3.85 20.28
CA VAL A 64 0.65 2.83 19.98
C VAL A 64 0.03 1.68 19.20
N GLU A 65 -1.11 1.14 19.64
CA GLU A 65 -1.73 0.01 18.95
C GLU A 65 -2.29 0.39 17.56
N VAL A 66 -2.84 1.60 17.39
CA VAL A 66 -3.22 2.14 16.07
C VAL A 66 -2.00 2.22 15.14
N THR A 67 -0.84 2.68 15.63
CA THR A 67 0.37 2.73 14.79
C THR A 67 0.86 1.33 14.42
N THR A 68 0.79 0.35 15.32
CA THR A 68 1.10 -1.05 15.04
C THR A 68 0.21 -1.61 13.92
N VAL A 69 -1.12 -1.40 14.02
CA VAL A 69 -2.06 -1.79 12.96
C VAL A 69 -1.74 -1.07 11.65
N GLY A 70 -1.41 0.22 11.71
CA GLY A 70 -0.99 1.03 10.55
C GLY A 70 0.26 0.49 9.86
N LEU A 71 1.28 0.07 10.62
CA LEU A 71 2.47 -0.59 10.08
C LEU A 71 2.12 -1.92 9.39
N GLY A 72 1.23 -2.70 10.00
CA GLY A 72 0.67 -3.91 9.38
C GLY A 72 -0.02 -3.61 8.04
N ALA A 73 -0.83 -2.55 7.98
CA ALA A 73 -1.49 -2.11 6.75
C ALA A 73 -0.48 -1.64 5.67
N LEU A 74 0.59 -0.94 6.07
CA LEU A 74 1.66 -0.54 5.14
C LEU A 74 2.38 -1.75 4.56
N PHE A 75 2.67 -2.78 5.36
CA PHE A 75 3.21 -4.04 4.84
C PHE A 75 2.23 -4.76 3.90
N TRP A 76 0.91 -4.61 4.10
CA TRP A 76 -0.07 -5.13 3.15
C TRP A 76 0.02 -4.39 1.81
N VAL A 77 0.02 -3.06 1.85
CA VAL A 77 0.09 -2.20 0.67
C VAL A 77 1.39 -2.41 -0.10
N SER A 78 2.52 -2.58 0.61
CA SER A 78 3.81 -2.84 -0.04
C SER A 78 3.79 -4.11 -0.90
N THR A 79 2.95 -5.09 -0.56
CA THR A 79 2.79 -6.34 -1.34
C THR A 79 2.28 -6.12 -2.76
N MET A 80 1.74 -4.94 -3.08
CA MET A 80 1.36 -4.54 -4.45
C MET A 80 2.56 -4.42 -5.38
N TYR A 81 3.71 -4.01 -4.86
CA TYR A 81 4.94 -3.83 -5.65
C TYR A 81 5.70 -5.14 -5.89
N HIS A 82 5.28 -6.24 -5.23
CA HIS A 82 5.89 -7.54 -5.43
C HIS A 82 5.24 -8.33 -6.59
N PRO A 83 6.02 -9.10 -7.37
CA PRO A 83 5.49 -9.96 -8.43
C PRO A 83 4.39 -10.89 -7.93
N LYS A 84 3.34 -11.07 -8.74
CA LYS A 84 2.23 -11.99 -8.45
C LYS A 84 2.78 -13.41 -8.25
N GLY A 85 2.43 -14.05 -7.13
CA GLY A 85 2.86 -15.41 -6.79
C GLY A 85 4.28 -15.54 -6.22
N SER A 86 4.99 -14.43 -5.96
CA SER A 86 6.33 -14.50 -5.33
C SER A 86 6.25 -14.89 -3.84
N HIS A 87 7.25 -15.64 -3.36
CA HIS A 87 7.37 -15.99 -1.94
C HIS A 87 7.47 -14.78 -1.04
N SER A 88 8.19 -13.74 -1.46
CA SER A 88 8.31 -12.48 -0.73
C SER A 88 6.93 -11.84 -0.51
N ARG A 89 6.05 -11.83 -1.52
CA ARG A 89 4.69 -11.31 -1.38
C ARG A 89 3.87 -12.09 -0.35
N PHE A 90 4.01 -13.42 -0.32
CA PHE A 90 3.33 -14.25 0.67
C PHE A 90 3.82 -13.97 2.09
N LEU A 91 5.14 -13.87 2.28
CA LEU A 91 5.75 -13.55 3.58
C LEU A 91 5.28 -12.19 4.10
N PHE A 92 5.35 -11.13 3.28
CA PHE A 92 4.90 -9.80 3.69
C PHE A 92 3.40 -9.76 4.04
N ARG A 93 2.56 -10.52 3.33
CA ARG A 93 1.14 -10.65 3.70
C ARG A 93 0.96 -11.35 5.04
N GLY A 94 1.70 -12.42 5.30
CA GLY A 94 1.68 -13.12 6.59
C GLY A 94 2.12 -12.20 7.74
N VAL A 95 3.24 -11.50 7.57
CA VAL A 95 3.76 -10.53 8.55
C VAL A 95 2.75 -9.41 8.77
N SER A 96 2.19 -8.84 7.70
CA SER A 96 1.15 -7.82 7.77
C SER A 96 -0.05 -8.25 8.61
N VAL A 97 -0.60 -9.44 8.32
CA VAL A 97 -1.74 -10.00 9.07
C VAL A 97 -1.37 -10.23 10.53
N GLY A 98 -0.18 -10.78 10.81
CA GLY A 98 0.30 -11.00 12.17
C GLY A 98 0.45 -9.71 12.97
N VAL A 99 1.07 -8.68 12.38
CA VAL A 99 1.24 -7.37 13.01
C VAL A 99 -0.12 -6.70 13.30
N MET A 100 -1.05 -6.73 12.33
CA MET A 100 -2.41 -6.20 12.55
C MET A 100 -3.14 -6.98 13.65
N ALA A 101 -3.06 -8.31 13.66
CA ALA A 101 -3.71 -9.14 14.67
C ALA A 101 -3.19 -8.83 16.09
N VAL A 102 -1.89 -8.63 16.25
CA VAL A 102 -1.32 -8.25 17.55
C VAL A 102 -1.77 -6.85 17.96
N GLY A 103 -1.74 -5.88 17.05
CA GLY A 103 -2.24 -4.53 17.34
C GLY A 103 -3.72 -4.53 17.74
N PHE A 104 -4.57 -5.24 17.02
CA PHE A 104 -5.99 -5.36 17.38
C PHE A 104 -6.24 -6.17 18.65
N PHE A 105 -5.37 -7.13 18.99
CA PHE A 105 -5.45 -7.88 20.23
C PHE A 105 -5.22 -6.97 21.43
N PHE A 106 -4.13 -6.21 21.45
CA PHE A 106 -3.86 -5.27 22.53
C PHE A 106 -4.88 -4.12 22.55
N MET A 107 -5.34 -3.66 21.39
CA MET A 107 -6.43 -2.69 21.33
C MET A 107 -7.72 -3.25 21.94
N GLY A 108 -8.08 -4.50 21.66
CA GLY A 108 -9.20 -5.19 22.30
C GLY A 108 -9.01 -5.35 23.80
N TRP A 109 -7.79 -5.64 24.24
CA TRP A 109 -7.43 -5.74 25.65
C TRP A 109 -7.68 -4.43 26.42
N ILE A 110 -7.40 -3.27 25.82
CA ILE A 110 -7.68 -1.96 26.43
C ILE A 110 -9.17 -1.79 26.79
N PHE A 111 -10.08 -2.41 26.01
CA PHE A 111 -11.53 -2.30 26.22
C PHE A 111 -12.12 -3.40 27.09
N THR A 112 -11.37 -4.46 27.40
CA THR A 112 -11.80 -5.54 28.29
C THR A 112 -11.18 -5.33 29.67
N ASP A 113 -11.93 -4.65 30.54
CA ASP A 113 -11.46 -4.27 31.89
C ASP A 113 -11.61 -5.40 32.92
N THR A 114 -10.57 -5.58 33.73
CA THR A 114 -10.44 -6.57 34.81
C THR A 114 -11.49 -6.44 35.89
N LEU A 115 -12.13 -5.27 35.97
CA LEU A 115 -13.20 -5.02 36.93
C LEU A 115 -14.46 -5.85 36.63
N TYR A 116 -14.66 -6.25 35.37
CA TYR A 116 -15.85 -6.96 34.91
C TYR A 116 -15.56 -8.37 34.40
N PHE A 117 -14.32 -8.66 34.02
CA PHE A 117 -13.93 -9.91 33.39
C PHE A 117 -12.79 -10.60 34.15
N SER A 118 -12.81 -11.93 34.18
CA SER A 118 -11.63 -12.69 34.62
C SER A 118 -10.54 -12.60 33.55
N GLN A 119 -9.26 -12.64 33.95
CA GLN A 119 -8.12 -12.56 33.03
C GLN A 119 -8.22 -13.53 31.84
N VAL A 120 -8.71 -14.75 32.07
CA VAL A 120 -8.91 -15.75 31.01
C VAL A 120 -9.97 -15.30 30.00
N LEU A 121 -11.05 -14.68 30.49
CA LEU A 121 -12.15 -14.20 29.66
C LEU A 121 -11.75 -12.96 28.86
N GLU A 122 -10.93 -12.07 29.42
CA GLU A 122 -10.35 -10.92 28.70
C GLU A 122 -9.50 -11.37 27.51
N VAL A 123 -8.55 -12.27 27.75
CA VAL A 123 -7.69 -12.84 26.70
C VAL A 123 -8.56 -13.44 25.60
N PHE A 124 -9.58 -14.20 25.97
CA PHE A 124 -10.46 -14.87 25.01
C PHE A 124 -11.27 -13.85 24.18
N MET A 125 -11.81 -12.80 24.81
CA MET A 125 -12.53 -11.73 24.13
C MET A 125 -11.61 -10.92 23.23
N ALA A 126 -10.40 -10.60 23.67
CA ALA A 126 -9.38 -9.90 22.89
C ALA A 126 -8.97 -10.72 21.65
N ILE A 127 -8.87 -12.05 21.75
CA ILE A 127 -8.63 -12.95 20.61
C ILE A 127 -9.79 -12.87 19.62
N ILE A 128 -11.04 -12.95 20.08
CA ILE A 128 -12.23 -12.88 19.21
C ILE A 128 -12.28 -11.52 18.49
N ILE A 129 -12.07 -10.42 19.22
CA ILE A 129 -12.05 -9.07 18.65
C ILE A 129 -10.93 -8.96 17.61
N SER A 130 -9.72 -9.42 17.94
CA SER A 130 -8.55 -9.39 17.05
C SER A 130 -8.81 -10.14 15.74
N ILE A 131 -9.36 -11.35 15.78
CA ILE A 131 -9.65 -12.15 14.59
C ILE A 131 -10.64 -11.41 13.68
N ASN A 132 -11.75 -10.92 14.25
CA ASN A 132 -12.78 -10.22 13.48
C ASN A 132 -12.25 -8.90 12.91
N ALA A 133 -11.60 -8.08 13.73
CA ALA A 133 -11.03 -6.79 13.30
C ALA A 133 -9.97 -6.97 12.21
N THR A 134 -9.08 -7.96 12.35
CA THR A 134 -8.08 -8.29 11.33
C THR A 134 -8.73 -8.73 10.02
N PHE A 135 -9.75 -9.60 10.10
CA PHE A 135 -10.49 -10.04 8.92
C PHE A 135 -11.13 -8.86 8.18
N PHE A 136 -11.85 -7.99 8.89
CA PHE A 136 -12.47 -6.79 8.30
C PHE A 136 -11.41 -5.83 7.74
N SER A 137 -10.31 -5.59 8.45
CA SER A 137 -9.22 -4.73 7.99
C SER A 137 -8.59 -5.27 6.70
N VAL A 138 -8.30 -6.57 6.62
CA VAL A 138 -7.79 -7.20 5.39
C VAL A 138 -8.80 -7.10 4.26
N MET A 139 -10.10 -7.26 4.53
CA MET A 139 -11.15 -7.10 3.52
C MET A 139 -11.18 -5.66 2.98
N LEU A 140 -11.15 -4.67 3.87
CA LEU A 140 -11.12 -3.25 3.52
C LEU A 140 -9.85 -2.89 2.73
N LEU A 141 -8.68 -3.34 3.18
CA LEU A 141 -7.43 -3.13 2.47
C LEU A 141 -7.46 -3.76 1.09
N ASN A 142 -8.01 -4.97 0.92
CA ASN A 142 -8.18 -5.58 -0.39
C ASN A 142 -9.09 -4.78 -1.32
N TYR A 143 -10.18 -4.24 -0.78
CA TYR A 143 -11.11 -3.37 -1.51
C TYR A 143 -10.39 -2.08 -1.98
N LEU A 144 -9.78 -1.34 -1.05
CA LEU A 144 -9.03 -0.11 -1.35
C LEU A 144 -7.88 -0.36 -2.33
N THR A 145 -7.15 -1.46 -2.16
CA THR A 145 -6.06 -1.88 -3.05
C THR A 145 -6.54 -2.11 -4.48
N ARG A 146 -7.72 -2.73 -4.64
CA ARG A 146 -8.31 -2.96 -5.97
C ARG A 146 -8.65 -1.64 -6.64
N ASP A 147 -9.29 -0.73 -5.91
CA ASP A 147 -9.73 0.55 -6.47
C ASP A 147 -8.55 1.44 -6.86
N ILE A 148 -7.50 1.51 -6.02
CA ILE A 148 -6.25 2.23 -6.36
C ILE A 148 -5.62 1.64 -7.63
N ARG A 149 -5.58 0.31 -7.76
CA ARG A 149 -5.03 -0.34 -8.96
C ARG A 149 -5.89 -0.05 -10.19
N ASN A 150 -7.20 -0.07 -10.07
CA ASN A 150 -8.13 0.22 -11.16
C ASN A 150 -7.98 1.67 -11.64
N ILE A 151 -7.82 2.64 -10.73
CA ILE A 151 -7.58 4.05 -11.07
C ILE A 151 -6.24 4.21 -11.80
N LYS A 152 -5.18 3.56 -11.31
CA LYS A 152 -3.86 3.61 -11.97
C LYS A 152 -3.90 2.97 -13.36
N GLU A 153 -4.53 1.81 -13.50
CA GLU A 153 -4.73 1.13 -14.78
C GLU A 153 -5.54 2.00 -15.76
N LEU A 154 -6.59 2.68 -15.28
CA LEU A 154 -7.40 3.58 -16.10
C LEU A 154 -6.61 4.79 -16.59
N LYS A 155 -5.84 5.45 -15.71
CA LYS A 155 -4.96 6.58 -16.08
C LYS A 155 -3.93 6.18 -17.13
N VAL A 156 -3.25 5.05 -16.94
CA VAL A 156 -2.25 4.53 -17.91
C VAL A 156 -2.88 4.21 -19.26
N ARG A 157 -4.07 3.61 -19.27
CA ARG A 157 -4.81 3.28 -20.50
C ARG A 157 -5.26 4.53 -21.25
N TRP A 158 -5.71 5.56 -20.53
CA TRP A 158 -6.07 6.85 -21.12
C TRP A 158 -4.87 7.55 -21.75
N LEU A 159 -3.72 7.55 -21.09
CA LEU A 159 -2.47 8.11 -21.64
C LEU A 159 -2.00 7.37 -22.89
N SER A 160 -2.09 6.03 -22.86
CA SER A 160 -1.74 5.20 -24.02
C SER A 160 -2.64 5.53 -25.22
N PHE A 161 -3.94 5.72 -24.98
CA PHE A 161 -4.90 6.16 -25.99
C PHE A 161 -4.58 7.56 -26.55
N LEU A 162 -4.22 8.54 -25.71
CA LEU A 162 -3.82 9.87 -26.18
C LEU A 162 -2.54 9.83 -27.02
N VAL A 163 -1.56 9.00 -26.64
CA VAL A 163 -0.32 8.80 -27.40
C VAL A 163 -0.60 8.10 -28.75
N GLU A 164 -1.51 7.13 -28.77
CA GLU A 164 -1.95 6.44 -29.98
C GLU A 164 -2.64 7.40 -30.96
N ILE A 165 -3.62 8.18 -30.51
CA ILE A 165 -4.29 9.22 -31.32
C ILE A 165 -3.26 10.21 -31.90
N ARG A 166 -2.30 10.67 -31.08
CA ARG A 166 -1.25 11.59 -31.52
C ARG A 166 -0.41 10.99 -32.64
N ASN A 167 0.09 9.77 -32.45
CA ASN A 167 1.06 9.17 -33.36
C ASN A 167 0.41 8.65 -34.65
N GLU A 168 -0.77 8.04 -34.55
CA GLU A 168 -1.42 7.42 -35.71
C GLU A 168 -2.31 8.37 -36.50
N HIS A 169 -2.94 9.36 -35.85
CA HIS A 169 -3.94 10.20 -36.52
C HIS A 169 -3.47 11.65 -36.61
N TYR A 170 -3.05 12.27 -35.51
CA TYR A 170 -2.78 13.71 -35.49
C TYR A 170 -1.50 14.10 -36.25
N LYS A 171 -0.35 13.45 -35.96
CA LYS A 171 0.92 13.72 -36.65
C LYS A 171 0.85 13.52 -38.17
N PRO A 172 0.26 12.44 -38.69
CA PRO A 172 0.12 12.23 -40.13
C PRO A 172 -0.82 13.25 -40.79
N LEU A 173 -1.93 13.60 -40.14
CA LEU A 173 -2.83 14.66 -40.61
C LEU A 173 -2.11 16.00 -40.69
N LEU A 174 -1.40 16.39 -39.62
CA LEU A 174 -0.63 17.62 -39.58
C LEU A 174 0.42 17.67 -40.70
N LYS A 175 1.14 16.57 -40.91
CA LYS A 175 2.15 16.43 -41.97
C LYS A 175 1.54 16.51 -43.37
N ARG A 176 0.32 16.00 -43.57
CA ARG A 176 -0.42 16.13 -44.83
C ARG A 176 -0.91 17.56 -45.06
N ILE A 177 -1.44 18.19 -44.02
CA ILE A 177 -1.93 19.57 -44.06
C ILE A 177 -0.78 20.56 -44.34
N MET A 178 0.37 20.39 -43.68
CA MET A 178 1.56 21.23 -43.89
C MET A 178 2.23 21.04 -45.26
N ARG A 179 2.00 19.91 -45.96
CA ARG A 179 2.50 19.69 -47.32
C ARG A 179 1.62 20.32 -48.40
N GLY A 180 0.39 20.72 -48.07
CA GLY A 180 -0.60 21.14 -49.04
C GLY A 180 -0.52 22.61 -49.48
N ASP A 181 0.52 23.36 -49.11
CA ASP A 181 0.66 24.82 -49.35
C ASP A 181 -0.56 25.66 -48.91
N LEU A 182 -1.42 25.12 -48.04
CA LEU A 182 -2.73 25.68 -47.70
C LEU A 182 -2.69 26.71 -46.55
N TYR A 183 -1.51 27.00 -45.98
CA TYR A 183 -1.37 27.87 -44.81
C TYR A 183 -0.21 28.85 -44.98
N SER A 184 -0.40 30.10 -44.51
CA SER A 184 0.67 31.07 -44.39
C SER A 184 1.73 30.59 -43.39
N GLU A 185 3.00 30.95 -43.60
CA GLU A 185 4.12 30.54 -42.72
C GLU A 185 3.84 30.82 -41.23
N ALA A 186 3.15 31.92 -40.93
CA ALA A 186 2.75 32.29 -39.58
C ALA A 186 1.81 31.25 -38.91
N MET A 187 0.85 30.72 -39.66
CA MET A 187 -0.10 29.73 -39.11
C MET A 187 0.55 28.35 -38.96
N ALA A 188 1.52 28.01 -39.82
CA ALA A 188 2.32 26.80 -39.68
C ALA A 188 3.27 26.84 -38.45
N GLU A 189 3.84 28.01 -38.14
CA GLU A 189 4.61 28.27 -36.92
C GLU A 189 3.75 28.12 -35.66
N GLU A 190 2.53 28.66 -35.67
CA GLU A 190 1.59 28.58 -34.56
C GLU A 190 1.17 27.14 -34.29
N LEU A 191 0.86 26.38 -35.35
CA LEU A 191 0.54 24.96 -35.26
C LEU A 191 1.69 24.13 -34.69
N LYS A 192 2.94 24.43 -35.06
CA LYS A 192 4.12 23.76 -34.48
C LYS A 192 4.27 24.07 -32.99
N LYS A 193 4.01 25.31 -32.57
CA LYS A 193 4.04 25.70 -31.15
C LYS A 193 2.97 24.96 -30.35
N ASP A 194 1.77 24.81 -30.87
CA ASP A 194 0.69 24.10 -30.18
C ASP A 194 0.96 22.60 -30.04
N VAL A 195 1.53 21.97 -31.07
CA VAL A 195 1.98 20.57 -30.99
C VAL A 195 3.08 20.41 -29.93
N LYS A 196 4.02 21.35 -29.86
CA LYS A 196 5.09 21.31 -28.86
C LYS A 196 4.56 21.50 -27.44
N LYS A 197 3.63 22.43 -27.23
CA LYS A 197 2.95 22.62 -25.93
C LYS A 197 2.14 21.39 -25.52
N PHE A 198 1.50 20.72 -26.47
CA PHE A 198 0.77 19.48 -26.20
C PHE A 198 1.71 18.33 -25.83
N ASP A 199 2.88 18.25 -26.48
CA ASP A 199 3.94 17.28 -26.13
C ASP A 199 4.52 17.52 -24.74
N GLU A 200 4.74 18.78 -24.36
CA GLU A 200 5.20 19.15 -23.02
C GLU A 200 4.15 18.75 -21.96
N ARG A 201 2.86 19.04 -22.18
CA ARG A 201 1.79 18.61 -21.24
C ARG A 201 1.68 17.10 -21.10
N LEU A 202 1.78 16.35 -22.20
CA LEU A 202 1.75 14.89 -22.17
C LEU A 202 2.95 14.30 -21.42
N ARG A 203 4.12 14.94 -21.56
CA ARG A 203 5.33 14.53 -20.83
C ARG A 203 5.20 14.83 -19.35
N ASP A 204 4.71 16.02 -18.99
CA ASP A 204 4.44 16.39 -17.60
C ASP A 204 3.40 15.46 -16.97
N GLU A 205 2.33 15.11 -17.69
CA GLU A 205 1.33 14.13 -17.20
C GLU A 205 1.90 12.72 -17.09
N ALA A 206 2.80 12.30 -18.00
CA ALA A 206 3.46 11.01 -17.91
C ALA A 206 4.44 10.94 -16.73
N GLU A 207 5.20 12.01 -16.48
CA GLU A 207 6.12 12.12 -15.34
C GLU A 207 5.33 12.10 -14.02
N ASN A 208 4.19 12.81 -13.93
CA ASN A 208 3.27 12.80 -12.78
C ASN A 208 2.61 11.43 -12.48
N ILE A 209 2.73 10.43 -13.37
CA ILE A 209 2.16 9.08 -13.18
C ILE A 209 3.22 8.04 -12.85
N VAL A 210 4.48 8.35 -13.18
CA VAL A 210 5.64 7.51 -12.86
C VAL A 210 6.14 7.78 -11.43
N GLU A 211 6.01 9.01 -10.92
CA GLU A 211 6.11 9.33 -9.48
C GLU A 211 4.91 8.78 -8.67
#